data_AF-A0A7W8CH80-F1
#
_entry.id   AF-A0A7W8CH80-F1
#
_cell.length_a   1.000
_cell.length_b   1.000
_cell.length_c   1.000
_cell.angle_alpha   90.00
_cell.angle_beta   90.00
_cell.angle_gamma   90.00
#
_symmetry.space_group_name_H-M   'P 1'
#
loop_
_entity.id
_entity.type
_entity.pdbx_description
1 polymer ?
#
loop_
_entity_poly.entity_id
_entity_poly.type
_entity_poly.pdbx_seq_one_letter_code
_entity_poly.pdbx_strand_id
1 'polypeptide(L)'
;MFQRAVIARRYYLEGRTRIQIADEFGLSRFKVTRMLDEAIESGMVEIKIHNPGSIDVGLSTALQKRYGLEHAYAVTGVDKIAATRAVLRSGLVSSLVTDTVIAAAVLN
;
A
#
# COMPACT_ATOMS: atom_id res chain seq x y z
N MET A 1 -23.16 -7.13 17.15
CA MET A 1 -22.80 -6.96 15.73
C MET A 1 -23.03 -5.51 15.26
N PHE A 2 -24.25 -4.97 15.44
CA PHE A 2 -24.61 -3.59 15.05
C PHE A 2 -23.65 -2.50 15.55
N GLN A 3 -23.29 -2.49 16.84
CA GLN A 3 -22.42 -1.45 17.41
C GLN A 3 -21.02 -1.39 16.77
N ARG A 4 -20.43 -2.53 16.39
CA ARG A 4 -19.13 -2.58 15.69
C ARG A 4 -19.22 -1.97 14.29
N ALA A 5 -20.30 -2.25 13.56
CA ALA A 5 -20.53 -1.68 12.24
C ALA A 5 -20.68 -0.14 12.30
N VAL A 6 -21.39 0.38 13.31
CA VAL A 6 -21.52 1.83 13.50
C VAL A 6 -20.18 2.48 13.84
N ILE A 7 -19.40 1.88 14.76
CA ILE A 7 -18.05 2.35 15.11
C ILE A 7 -17.13 2.35 13.88
N ALA A 8 -17.14 1.27 13.09
CA ALA A 8 -16.35 1.16 11.86
C ALA A 8 -16.75 2.23 10.84
N ARG A 9 -18.05 2.46 10.64
CA ARG A 9 -18.55 3.51 9.74
C ARG A 9 -18.08 4.90 10.18
N ARG A 10 -18.24 5.24 11.47
CA ARG A 10 -17.79 6.52 12.05
C ARG A 10 -16.30 6.74 11.83
N TYR A 11 -15.47 5.71 12.02
CA TYR A 11 -14.03 5.81 11.86
C TYR A 11 -13.60 5.89 10.39
N TYR A 12 -13.98 4.90 9.57
CA TYR A 12 -13.45 4.75 8.21
C TYR A 12 -14.16 5.63 7.16
N LEU A 13 -15.46 5.93 7.33
CA LEU A 13 -16.22 6.72 6.36
C LEU A 13 -16.44 8.17 6.80
N GLU A 14 -16.56 8.41 8.11
CA GLU A 14 -16.87 9.75 8.64
C GLU A 14 -15.64 10.45 9.24
N GLY A 15 -14.47 9.80 9.24
CA GLY A 15 -13.20 10.39 9.69
C GLY A 15 -13.15 10.71 11.19
N ARG A 16 -14.06 10.16 12.01
CA ARG A 16 -14.06 10.37 13.46
C ARG A 16 -12.83 9.70 14.08
N THR A 17 -12.20 10.39 15.02
CA THR A 17 -11.08 9.82 15.77
C THR A 17 -11.55 8.75 16.75
N ARG A 18 -10.66 7.85 17.14
CA ARG A 18 -10.96 6.81 18.16
C ARG A 18 -11.39 7.42 19.51
N ILE A 19 -10.92 8.63 19.83
CA ILE A 19 -11.29 9.35 21.06
C ILE A 19 -12.71 9.90 20.95
N GLN A 20 -13.05 10.59 19.85
CA GLN A 20 -14.42 11.08 19.62
C GLN A 20 -15.45 9.94 19.66
N ILE A 21 -15.14 8.80 19.03
CA ILE A 21 -16.00 7.63 19.07
C ILE A 21 -16.08 7.03 20.48
N ALA A 22 -14.98 7.02 21.23
CA ALA A 22 -14.98 6.54 22.61
C ALA A 22 -15.93 7.38 23.47
N ASP A 23 -15.86 8.71 23.35
CA ASP A 23 -16.71 9.65 24.08
C ASP A 23 -18.19 9.52 23.67
N GLU A 24 -18.49 9.43 22.36
CA GLU A 24 -19.85 9.28 21.81
C GLU A 24 -20.56 8.01 22.31
N PHE A 25 -19.81 6.92 22.51
CA PHE A 25 -20.37 5.62 22.87
C PHE A 25 -20.15 5.23 24.35
N GLY A 26 -19.54 6.12 25.15
CA GLY A 26 -19.21 5.83 26.55
C GLY A 26 -18.24 4.65 26.72
N LEU A 27 -17.30 4.50 25.77
CA LEU A 27 -16.31 3.42 25.73
C LEU A 27 -14.91 3.96 26.01
N SER A 28 -13.96 3.07 26.32
CA SER A 28 -12.54 3.46 26.34
C SER A 28 -11.96 3.47 24.92
N ARG A 29 -10.94 4.31 24.67
CA ARG A 29 -10.19 4.32 23.40
C ARG A 29 -9.65 2.93 23.01
N PHE A 30 -9.27 2.12 24.01
CA PHE A 30 -8.76 0.76 23.80
C PHE A 30 -9.87 -0.18 23.34
N LYS A 31 -11.08 -0.05 23.90
CA LYS A 31 -12.24 -0.84 23.49
C LYS A 31 -12.64 -0.51 22.05
N VAL A 32 -12.63 0.78 21.67
CA VAL A 32 -12.89 1.22 20.29
C VAL A 32 -11.84 0.65 19.34
N THR A 33 -10.55 0.72 19.69
CA THR A 33 -9.45 0.16 18.89
C THR A 33 -9.68 -1.33 18.62
N ARG A 34 -9.87 -2.12 19.68
CA ARG A 34 -10.13 -3.56 19.58
C ARG A 34 -11.37 -3.89 18.74
N MET A 35 -12.41 -3.05 18.80
CA MET A 35 -13.62 -3.24 17.98
C MET A 35 -13.39 -2.95 16.50
N LEU A 36 -12.51 -2.01 16.16
CA LEU A 36 -12.08 -1.75 14.78
C LEU A 36 -11.21 -2.89 14.25
N ASP A 37 -10.29 -3.42 15.08
CA ASP A 37 -9.45 -4.55 14.74
C ASP A 37 -10.30 -5.80 14.46
N GLU A 38 -11.24 -6.12 15.38
CA GLU A 38 -12.20 -7.21 15.20
C GLU A 38 -13.05 -7.05 13.92
N ALA A 39 -13.35 -5.81 13.51
CA ALA A 39 -14.13 -5.56 12.29
C ALA A 39 -13.32 -5.87 11.02
N ILE A 40 -12.01 -5.62 11.03
CA ILE A 40 -11.12 -6.05 9.94
C ILE A 40 -10.94 -7.57 9.96
N GLU A 41 -10.61 -8.13 11.13
CA GLU A 41 -10.35 -9.57 11.29
C GLU A 41 -11.55 -10.43 10.88
N SER A 42 -12.77 -9.98 11.18
CA SER A 42 -13.99 -10.69 10.79
C SER A 42 -14.40 -10.48 9.33
N GLY A 43 -13.67 -9.68 8.55
CA GLY A 43 -14.03 -9.28 7.19
C GLY A 43 -15.23 -8.32 7.10
N MET A 44 -15.67 -7.71 8.21
CA MET A 44 -16.72 -6.68 8.20
C MET A 44 -16.23 -5.40 7.52
N VAL A 45 -14.94 -5.11 7.63
CA VAL A 45 -14.25 -4.02 6.97
C VAL A 45 -13.17 -4.59 6.08
N GLU A 46 -13.25 -4.29 4.78
CA GLU A 46 -12.18 -4.52 3.82
C GLU A 46 -11.57 -3.17 3.46
N ILE A 47 -10.26 -3.01 3.68
CA ILE A 47 -9.52 -1.81 3.28
C ILE A 47 -8.82 -2.12 1.96
N LYS A 48 -9.31 -1.51 0.88
CA LYS A 48 -8.68 -1.62 -0.44
C LYS A 48 -7.87 -0.36 -0.74
N ILE A 49 -6.56 -0.52 -0.80
CA ILE A 49 -5.65 0.54 -1.22
C ILE A 49 -5.54 0.47 -2.75
N HIS A 50 -6.15 1.43 -3.44
CA HIS A 50 -5.91 1.64 -4.86
C HIS A 50 -4.61 2.43 -4.99
N ASN A 51 -3.55 1.79 -5.50
CA ASN A 51 -2.29 2.48 -5.75
C ASN A 51 -2.43 3.25 -7.08
N PRO A 52 -2.42 4.60 -7.07
CA PRO A 52 -2.53 5.38 -8.30
C PRO A 52 -1.24 5.33 -9.15
N GLY A 53 -0.15 4.80 -8.59
CA GLY A 53 1.09 4.52 -9.31
C GLY A 53 1.14 3.08 -9.79
N SER A 54 1.78 2.86 -10.94
CA SER A 54 2.12 1.54 -11.49
C SER A 54 2.92 0.60 -10.57
N ILE A 55 3.36 1.07 -9.40
CA ILE A 55 4.20 0.34 -8.47
C ILE A 55 3.33 -0.58 -7.62
N ASP A 56 3.46 -1.88 -7.82
CA ASP A 56 2.90 -2.89 -6.94
C ASP A 56 3.77 -3.00 -5.68
N VAL A 57 3.32 -2.38 -4.58
CA VAL A 57 4.05 -2.35 -3.30
C VAL A 57 4.17 -3.75 -2.70
N GLY A 58 3.15 -4.60 -2.86
CA GLY A 58 3.17 -5.96 -2.35
C GLY A 58 4.25 -6.79 -3.03
N LEU A 59 4.28 -6.77 -4.37
CA LEU A 59 5.27 -7.47 -5.16
C LEU A 59 6.68 -6.88 -4.97
N SER A 60 6.80 -5.55 -4.88
CA SER A 60 8.06 -4.86 -4.56
C SER A 60 8.65 -5.35 -3.23
N THR A 61 7.83 -5.38 -2.18
CA THR A 61 8.23 -5.86 -0.85
C THR A 61 8.61 -7.34 -0.89
N ALA A 62 7.86 -8.16 -1.64
CA ALA A 62 8.14 -9.58 -1.78
C ALA A 62 9.48 -9.84 -2.49
N LEU A 63 9.80 -9.07 -3.54
CA LEU A 63 11.08 -9.13 -4.25
C LEU A 63 12.26 -8.75 -3.34
N GLN A 64 12.13 -7.64 -2.59
CA GLN A 64 13.16 -7.24 -1.61
C GLN A 64 13.46 -8.36 -0.62
N LYS A 65 12.41 -8.90 0.02
CA LYS A 65 12.57 -9.97 1.02
C LYS A 65 13.17 -11.25 0.43
N ARG A 66 12.71 -11.67 -0.75
CA ARG A 66 13.12 -12.95 -1.35
C ARG A 66 14.56 -12.95 -1.83
N TYR A 67 15.05 -11.83 -2.35
CA TYR A 67 16.37 -11.73 -2.97
C TYR A 67 17.36 -10.88 -2.17
N GLY A 68 16.97 -10.35 -1.01
CA GLY A 68 17.82 -9.51 -0.17
C GLY A 68 18.18 -8.17 -0.83
N LEU A 69 17.28 -7.62 -1.65
CA LEU A 69 17.53 -6.36 -2.36
C LEU A 69 17.30 -5.18 -1.41
N GLU A 70 18.20 -4.20 -1.45
CA GLU A 70 18.01 -2.92 -0.78
C GLU A 70 16.76 -2.20 -1.31
N HIS A 71 16.58 -2.21 -2.63
CA HIS A 71 15.44 -1.63 -3.32
C HIS A 71 14.91 -2.58 -4.40
N ALA A 72 13.59 -2.75 -4.46
CA ALA A 72 12.92 -3.40 -5.60
C ALA A 72 11.62 -2.65 -5.91
N TYR A 73 11.34 -2.46 -7.20
CA TYR A 73 10.16 -1.76 -7.67
C TYR A 73 9.49 -2.59 -8.76
N ALA A 74 8.38 -3.24 -8.41
CA ALA A 74 7.55 -3.94 -9.36
C ALA A 74 6.62 -2.94 -10.03
N VAL A 75 6.95 -2.52 -11.26
CA VAL A 75 6.19 -1.50 -11.98
C VAL A 75 5.65 -2.01 -13.31
N THR A 76 4.56 -1.42 -13.79
CA THR A 76 3.90 -1.79 -15.05
C THR A 76 3.73 -0.60 -15.99
N GLY A 77 3.57 -0.86 -17.29
CA GLY A 77 3.30 0.16 -18.30
C GLY A 77 4.42 1.19 -18.46
N VAL A 78 4.03 2.44 -18.75
CA VAL A 78 4.94 3.57 -19.04
C VAL A 78 5.92 3.88 -17.90
N ASP A 79 5.53 3.57 -16.67
CA ASP A 79 6.34 3.88 -15.49
C ASP A 79 7.57 2.98 -15.36
N LYS A 80 7.64 1.87 -16.11
CA LYS A 80 8.88 1.10 -16.27
C LYS A 80 10.02 1.97 -16.81
N ILE A 81 9.73 2.94 -17.66
CA ILE A 81 10.75 3.80 -18.28
C ILE A 81 11.45 4.65 -17.22
N ALA A 82 10.67 5.31 -16.36
CA ALA A 82 11.21 6.16 -15.29
C ALA A 82 12.03 5.33 -14.28
N ALA A 83 11.49 4.19 -13.84
CA ALA A 83 12.18 3.29 -12.90
C ALA A 83 13.48 2.74 -13.50
N THR A 84 13.44 2.29 -14.76
CA THR A 84 14.62 1.76 -15.47
C THR A 84 15.69 2.83 -15.63
N ARG A 85 15.31 4.05 -16.02
CA ARG A 85 16.24 5.18 -16.15
C ARG A 85 16.91 5.54 -14.82
N ALA A 86 16.16 5.53 -13.71
CA ALA A 86 16.71 5.81 -12.39
C ALA A 86 17.77 4.77 -11.99
N VAL A 87 17.47 3.48 -12.20
CA VAL A 87 18.38 2.39 -11.85
C VAL A 87 19.59 2.34 -12.79
N LEU A 88 19.45 2.67 -14.07
CA LEU A 88 20.61 2.82 -14.97
C LEU A 88 21.53 3.97 -14.56
N ARG A 89 20.97 5.10 -14.09
CA ARG A 89 21.75 6.27 -13.65
C ARG A 89 22.45 6.08 -12.31
N SER A 90 22.07 5.07 -11.52
CA SER A 90 22.73 4.82 -10.22
C SER A 90 24.13 4.23 -10.37
N GLY A 91 24.49 3.71 -11.54
CA GLY A 91 25.76 3.01 -11.76
C GLY A 91 25.83 1.62 -11.14
N LEU A 92 24.73 1.12 -10.56
CA LEU A 92 24.66 -0.19 -9.90
C LEU A 92 24.34 -1.34 -10.88
N VAL A 93 23.97 -1.02 -12.13
CA VAL A 93 23.59 -1.99 -13.15
C VAL A 93 24.78 -2.29 -14.05
N SER A 94 25.24 -3.53 -14.04
CA SER A 94 26.26 -4.03 -14.99
C SER A 94 25.67 -4.68 -16.24
N SER A 95 24.42 -5.14 -16.17
CA SER A 95 23.70 -5.81 -17.27
C SER A 95 22.21 -5.50 -17.22
N LEU A 96 21.57 -5.29 -18.38
CA LEU A 96 20.14 -5.04 -18.50
C LEU A 96 19.52 -5.97 -19.57
N VAL A 97 18.39 -6.62 -19.23
CA VAL A 97 17.52 -7.31 -20.19
C VAL A 97 16.15 -6.64 -20.14
N THR A 98 15.69 -6.11 -21.27
CA THR A 98 14.41 -5.40 -21.37
C THR A 98 13.85 -5.50 -22.80
N ASP A 99 12.57 -5.17 -22.98
CA ASP A 99 11.96 -5.09 -24.30
C ASP A 99 12.42 -3.85 -25.10
N THR A 100 12.15 -3.86 -26.41
CA THR A 100 12.56 -2.81 -27.34
C THR A 100 11.89 -1.46 -27.06
N VAL A 101 10.70 -1.43 -26.47
CA VAL A 101 9.97 -0.19 -26.15
C VAL A 101 10.69 0.54 -25.01
N ILE A 102 11.01 -0.17 -23.93
CA ILE A 102 11.76 0.42 -22.81
C ILE A 102 13.18 0.78 -23.25
N ALA A 103 13.85 -0.08 -24.00
CA ALA A 103 15.21 0.19 -24.49
C ALA A 103 15.27 1.50 -25.29
N ALA A 104 14.36 1.69 -26.24
CA ALA A 104 14.28 2.94 -27.01
C ALA A 104 13.95 4.13 -26.11
N ALA A 105 13.00 3.96 -25.18
CA ALA A 105 12.54 5.06 -24.33
C ALA A 105 13.57 5.54 -23.31
N VAL A 106 14.52 4.70 -22.86
CA VAL A 106 15.57 5.12 -21.90
C VAL A 106 16.79 5.76 -22.57
N LEU A 107 16.94 5.60 -23.90
CA LEU A 107 18.03 6.18 -24.69
C LEU A 107 17.76 7.61 -25.18
N ASN A 108 16.50 8.04 -25.19
CA ASN A 108 16.07 9.41 -25.52
C ASN A 108 16.08 10.32 -24.28
#